data_AF-A0A9X0D4A5-F1
#
_entry.id   AF-A0A9X0D4A5-F1
#
_cell.length_a   1.000
_cell.length_b   1.000
_cell.length_c   1.000
_cell.angle_alpha   90.00
_cell.angle_beta   90.00
_cell.angle_gamma   90.00
#
_symmetry.space_group_name_H-M   'P 1'
#
loop_
_entity.id
_entity.type
_entity.pdbx_description
1 polymer ?
#
loop_
_entity_poly.entity_id
_entity_poly.type
_entity_poly.pdbx_seq_one_letter_code
_entity_poly.pdbx_strand_id
1 'polypeptide(L)'
;MQTQEKKFPSSVLPVWLSLSGMYVWILIFFTQPHKEERFLFPIYPFFCLCGAVTLTEAQKLFHCMFYSGSRHHYSASSTWFAVSICVVFSLLSLSRSSALYYGYHAPMDLYIELNHMSSKLEQPFPPDKPINMCVGKEWYRFPCSFFLPSERWYLQYIRSEFRGQLPKAYGEGANATKIIPTHMNDMNIEEPTRYISITKCDFLVDLETETETEWEPNFVKRTKDWEVMIKKPFLDAEKSHRLFRAFYVPFVSHRYTKYLNYVLLRSLRKTNGKAKKGKEKKQVVREDEPKIK
;
A
#
# COMPACT_ATOMS: atom_id res chain seq x y z
N MET A 1 -27.82 -56.96 28.96
CA MET A 1 -28.25 -55.55 29.11
C MET A 1 -27.43 -54.71 28.14
N GLN A 2 -27.99 -54.34 27.00
CA GLN A 2 -27.37 -53.37 26.07
C GLN A 2 -27.77 -51.97 26.54
N THR A 3 -26.77 -51.20 26.96
CA THR A 3 -26.93 -49.80 27.36
C THR A 3 -27.30 -48.99 26.12
N GLN A 4 -28.55 -48.51 26.08
CA GLN A 4 -29.03 -47.55 25.07
C GLN A 4 -28.31 -46.21 25.30
N GLU A 5 -27.34 -45.88 24.44
CA GLU A 5 -26.80 -44.52 24.36
C GLU A 5 -27.94 -43.57 23.96
N LYS A 6 -28.38 -42.73 24.91
CA LYS A 6 -29.29 -41.62 24.63
C LYS A 6 -28.57 -40.62 23.74
N LYS A 7 -28.89 -40.62 22.44
CA LYS A 7 -28.56 -39.50 21.55
C LYS A 7 -29.25 -38.25 22.06
N PHE A 8 -28.50 -37.35 22.70
CA PHE A 8 -28.98 -36.00 22.97
C PHE A 8 -29.37 -35.34 21.63
N PRO A 9 -30.57 -34.74 21.50
CA PRO A 9 -30.88 -33.95 20.33
C PRO A 9 -29.92 -32.76 20.34
N SER A 10 -28.95 -32.77 19.44
CA SER A 10 -28.09 -31.60 19.23
C SER A 10 -29.02 -30.44 18.87
N SER A 11 -29.08 -29.42 19.72
CA SER A 11 -29.82 -28.18 19.45
C SER A 11 -29.17 -27.53 18.22
N VAL A 12 -29.72 -27.83 17.05
CA VAL A 12 -29.22 -27.29 15.78
C VAL A 12 -29.56 -25.81 15.76
N LEU A 13 -28.58 -24.96 16.07
CA LEU A 13 -28.73 -23.52 15.93
C LEU A 13 -29.10 -23.22 14.48
N PRO A 14 -30.16 -22.43 14.21
CA PRO A 14 -30.53 -22.09 12.85
C PRO A 14 -29.39 -21.37 12.12
N VAL A 15 -29.18 -21.69 10.85
CA VAL A 15 -28.13 -21.07 10.02
C VAL A 15 -28.31 -19.55 9.96
N TRP A 16 -29.55 -19.06 9.86
CA TRP A 16 -29.85 -17.62 9.84
C TRP A 16 -29.40 -16.91 11.14
N LEU A 17 -29.48 -17.59 12.28
CA LEU A 17 -29.06 -17.02 13.56
C LEU A 17 -27.55 -16.93 13.63
N SER A 18 -26.83 -17.91 13.09
CA SER A 18 -25.37 -17.90 12.97
C SER A 18 -24.86 -16.79 12.02
N LEU A 19 -25.63 -16.46 10.98
CA LEU A 19 -25.31 -15.39 10.03
C LEU A 19 -25.88 -14.02 10.43
N SER A 20 -26.68 -13.93 11.48
CA SER A 20 -27.35 -12.69 11.90
C SER A 20 -26.36 -11.54 12.14
N GLY A 21 -25.21 -11.83 12.77
CA GLY A 21 -24.15 -10.86 13.00
C GLY A 21 -23.63 -10.21 11.72
N MET A 22 -23.52 -10.97 10.63
CA MET A 22 -23.14 -10.45 9.30
C MET A 22 -24.15 -9.42 8.81
N TYR A 23 -25.44 -9.75 8.85
CA TYR A 23 -26.51 -8.89 8.34
C TYR A 23 -26.67 -7.63 9.18
N VAL A 24 -26.56 -7.74 10.51
CA VAL A 24 -26.57 -6.59 11.42
C VAL A 24 -25.38 -5.68 11.14
N TRP A 25 -24.18 -6.25 10.96
CA TRP A 25 -22.98 -5.47 10.64
C TRP A 25 -23.11 -4.75 9.29
N ILE A 26 -23.61 -5.44 8.26
CA ILE A 26 -23.90 -4.83 6.94
C ILE A 26 -24.88 -3.68 7.12
N LEU A 27 -26.00 -3.88 7.83
CA LEU A 27 -27.00 -2.83 8.02
C LEU A 27 -26.40 -1.58 8.70
N ILE A 28 -25.62 -1.77 9.77
CA ILE A 28 -24.96 -0.66 10.47
C ILE A 28 -23.99 0.05 9.53
N PHE A 29 -23.09 -0.67 8.85
CA PHE A 29 -22.06 -0.02 8.03
C PHE A 29 -22.59 0.60 6.74
N PHE A 30 -23.64 0.04 6.14
CA PHE A 30 -24.25 0.62 4.95
C PHE A 30 -25.01 1.92 5.25
N THR A 31 -25.51 2.09 6.49
CA THR A 31 -26.18 3.32 6.94
C THR A 31 -25.23 4.41 7.39
N GLN A 32 -23.96 4.11 7.68
CA GLN A 32 -22.97 5.13 8.01
C GLN A 32 -22.49 5.90 6.75
N PRO A 33 -22.34 7.23 6.83
CA PRO A 33 -21.84 8.04 5.73
C PRO A 33 -20.34 7.83 5.49
N HIS A 34 -19.57 7.60 6.55
CA HIS A 34 -18.12 7.36 6.47
C HIS A 34 -17.82 5.87 6.54
N LYS A 35 -17.29 5.32 5.44
CA LYS A 35 -16.99 3.89 5.29
C LYS A 35 -15.50 3.73 5.07
N GLU A 36 -14.79 3.29 6.10
CA GLU A 36 -13.41 2.88 5.95
C GLU A 36 -13.34 1.36 5.98
N GLU A 37 -12.62 0.78 5.03
CA GLU A 37 -12.46 -0.68 4.92
C GLU A 37 -11.87 -1.30 6.19
N ARG A 38 -11.05 -0.55 6.94
CA ARG A 38 -10.43 -1.04 8.18
C ARG A 38 -11.44 -1.32 9.28
N PHE A 39 -12.62 -0.71 9.25
CA PHE A 39 -13.68 -1.00 10.23
C PHE A 39 -14.50 -2.24 9.88
N LEU A 40 -14.31 -2.82 8.69
CA LEU A 40 -14.99 -4.04 8.27
C LEU A 40 -14.34 -5.31 8.83
N PHE A 41 -13.21 -5.23 9.54
CA PHE A 41 -12.51 -6.42 10.04
C PHE A 41 -13.39 -7.44 10.81
N PRO A 42 -14.44 -7.05 11.58
CA PRO A 42 -15.27 -8.02 12.30
C PRO A 42 -16.17 -8.85 11.39
N ILE A 43 -16.45 -8.41 10.15
CA ILE A 43 -17.34 -9.14 9.23
C ILE A 43 -16.65 -10.28 8.49
N TYR A 44 -15.32 -10.27 8.37
CA TYR A 44 -14.60 -11.22 7.52
C TYR A 44 -14.82 -12.70 7.91
N PRO A 45 -14.80 -13.10 9.19
CA PRO A 45 -15.12 -14.48 9.57
C PRO A 45 -16.54 -14.89 9.17
N PHE A 46 -17.50 -13.96 9.18
CA PHE A 46 -18.87 -14.25 8.77
C PHE A 46 -19.00 -14.46 7.26
N PHE A 47 -18.21 -13.77 6.43
CA PHE A 47 -18.14 -14.08 5.01
C PHE A 47 -17.58 -15.47 4.73
N CYS A 48 -16.58 -15.92 5.51
CA CYS A 48 -16.09 -17.29 5.43
C CYS A 48 -17.19 -18.31 5.79
N LEU A 49 -17.94 -18.05 6.87
CA LEU A 49 -19.07 -18.89 7.28
C LEU A 49 -20.19 -18.92 6.21
N CYS A 50 -20.57 -17.76 5.69
CA CYS A 50 -21.56 -17.63 4.63
C CYS A 50 -21.13 -18.40 3.36
N GLY A 51 -19.86 -18.32 2.99
CA GLY A 51 -19.28 -19.10 1.90
C GLY A 51 -19.38 -20.61 2.13
N ALA A 52 -19.05 -21.08 3.33
CA ALA A 52 -19.14 -22.51 3.68
C ALA A 52 -20.59 -23.04 3.66
N VAL A 53 -21.53 -22.25 4.19
CA VAL A 53 -22.97 -22.54 4.12
C VAL A 53 -23.43 -22.61 2.67
N THR A 54 -23.08 -21.61 1.85
CA THR A 54 -23.45 -21.54 0.44
C THR A 54 -22.95 -22.75 -0.34
N LEU A 55 -21.69 -23.15 -0.10
CA LEU A 55 -21.11 -24.33 -0.74
C LEU A 55 -21.85 -25.62 -0.32
N THR A 56 -22.23 -25.73 0.94
CA THR A 56 -22.99 -26.88 1.47
C THR A 56 -24.38 -26.97 0.84
N GLU A 57 -25.10 -25.85 0.75
CA GLU A 57 -26.42 -25.81 0.11
C GLU A 57 -26.33 -26.05 -1.40
N ALA A 58 -25.30 -25.51 -2.07
CA ALA A 58 -25.04 -25.80 -3.48
C ALA A 58 -24.75 -27.28 -3.72
N GLN A 59 -23.99 -27.94 -2.84
CA GLN A 59 -23.72 -29.38 -2.90
C GLN A 59 -25.00 -30.21 -2.76
N LYS A 60 -25.90 -29.83 -1.85
CA LYS A 60 -27.21 -30.49 -1.67
C LYS A 60 -28.09 -30.30 -2.90
N LEU A 61 -28.16 -29.09 -3.44
CA LEU A 61 -28.92 -28.79 -4.66
C LEU A 61 -28.40 -29.60 -5.85
N PHE A 62 -27.07 -29.66 -6.03
CA PHE A 62 -26.44 -30.48 -7.06
C PHE A 62 -26.80 -31.97 -6.90
N HIS A 63 -26.70 -32.52 -5.68
CA HIS A 63 -27.08 -33.92 -5.44
C HIS A 63 -28.56 -34.19 -5.74
N CYS A 64 -29.45 -33.28 -5.32
CA CYS A 64 -30.88 -33.39 -5.58
C CYS A 64 -31.20 -33.42 -7.08
N MET A 65 -30.54 -32.57 -7.87
CA MET A 65 -30.76 -32.49 -9.32
C MET A 65 -30.21 -33.71 -10.08
N PHE A 66 -29.01 -34.19 -9.74
CA PHE A 66 -28.33 -35.24 -10.54
C PHE A 66 -28.48 -36.66 -9.99
N TYR A 67 -28.79 -36.82 -8.70
CA TYR A 67 -28.82 -38.10 -8.00
C TYR A 67 -30.12 -38.31 -7.20
N SER A 68 -31.22 -37.68 -7.63
CA SER A 68 -32.54 -37.70 -6.97
C SER A 68 -33.05 -39.12 -6.61
N GLY A 69 -32.62 -40.16 -7.33
CA GLY A 69 -32.98 -41.56 -7.06
C GLY A 69 -32.00 -42.37 -6.22
N SER A 70 -30.88 -41.79 -5.77
CA SER A 70 -29.83 -42.49 -5.03
C SER A 70 -30.05 -42.44 -3.51
N ARG A 71 -29.96 -43.58 -2.83
CA ARG A 71 -30.05 -43.68 -1.34
C ARG A 71 -28.76 -43.26 -0.63
N HIS A 72 -27.72 -42.88 -1.37
CA HIS A 72 -26.46 -42.44 -0.77
C HIS A 72 -26.58 -41.03 -0.19
N HIS A 73 -25.96 -40.82 0.96
CA HIS A 73 -25.87 -39.50 1.58
C HIS A 73 -25.10 -38.54 0.66
N TYR A 74 -25.51 -37.27 0.59
CA TYR A 74 -24.96 -36.26 -0.33
C TYR A 74 -23.43 -36.09 -0.24
N SER A 75 -22.85 -36.39 0.93
CA SER A 75 -21.41 -36.38 1.17
C SER A 75 -20.65 -37.47 0.39
N ALA A 76 -21.25 -38.65 0.15
CA ALA A 76 -20.57 -39.74 -0.57
C ALA A 76 -20.48 -39.50 -2.08
N SER A 77 -21.48 -38.84 -2.68
CA SER A 77 -21.58 -38.68 -4.14
C SER A 77 -21.16 -37.30 -4.65
N SER A 78 -21.19 -36.25 -3.82
CA SER A 78 -21.04 -34.85 -4.27
C SER A 78 -19.81 -34.13 -3.69
N THR A 79 -18.96 -34.82 -2.91
CA THR A 79 -17.75 -34.20 -2.32
C THR A 79 -16.75 -33.73 -3.39
N TRP A 80 -16.65 -34.41 -4.54
CA TRP A 80 -15.79 -33.98 -5.64
C TRP A 80 -16.16 -32.57 -6.17
N PHE A 81 -17.44 -32.20 -6.14
CA PHE A 81 -17.91 -30.88 -6.56
C PHE A 81 -17.40 -29.79 -5.60
N ALA A 82 -17.55 -30.01 -4.29
CA ALA A 82 -17.04 -29.08 -3.28
C ALA A 82 -15.51 -28.97 -3.33
N VAL A 83 -14.79 -30.09 -3.47
CA VAL A 83 -13.33 -30.10 -3.65
C VAL A 83 -12.92 -29.34 -4.91
N SER A 84 -13.62 -29.55 -6.02
CA SER A 84 -13.32 -28.84 -7.28
C SER A 84 -13.50 -27.32 -7.14
N ILE A 85 -14.57 -26.88 -6.48
CA ILE A 85 -14.78 -25.46 -6.18
C ILE A 85 -13.64 -24.92 -5.32
N CYS A 86 -13.30 -25.60 -4.23
CA CYS A 86 -12.19 -25.19 -3.36
C CYS A 86 -10.88 -25.07 -4.12
N VAL A 87 -10.54 -26.06 -4.97
CA VAL A 87 -9.33 -26.03 -5.81
C VAL A 87 -9.34 -24.84 -6.76
N VAL A 88 -10.45 -24.58 -7.47
CA VAL A 88 -10.57 -23.44 -8.38
C VAL A 88 -10.39 -22.12 -7.63
N PHE A 89 -11.05 -21.94 -6.48
CA PHE A 89 -10.90 -20.73 -5.67
C PHE A 89 -9.49 -20.57 -5.11
N SER A 90 -8.82 -21.65 -4.69
CA SER A 90 -7.41 -21.61 -4.27
C SER A 90 -6.50 -21.18 -5.41
N LEU A 91 -6.71 -21.70 -6.63
CA LEU A 91 -5.93 -21.30 -7.81
C LEU A 91 -6.17 -19.82 -8.17
N LEU A 92 -7.42 -19.35 -8.15
CA LEU A 92 -7.76 -17.95 -8.37
C LEU A 92 -7.16 -17.04 -7.29
N SER A 93 -7.15 -17.49 -6.03
CA SER A 93 -6.56 -16.75 -4.90
C SER A 93 -5.04 -16.63 -5.03
N LEU A 94 -4.36 -17.72 -5.41
CA LEU A 94 -2.91 -17.71 -5.70
C LEU A 94 -2.62 -16.80 -6.89
N SER A 95 -3.38 -16.91 -7.99
CA SER A 95 -3.27 -16.06 -9.16
C SER A 95 -3.44 -14.57 -8.81
N ARG A 96 -4.43 -14.23 -7.96
CA ARG A 96 -4.66 -12.86 -7.50
C ARG A 96 -3.53 -12.38 -6.58
N SER A 97 -3.06 -13.21 -5.66
CA SER A 97 -1.92 -12.89 -4.79
C SER A 97 -0.67 -12.60 -5.60
N SER A 98 -0.37 -13.41 -6.62
CA SER A 98 0.73 -13.18 -7.55
C SER A 98 0.55 -11.88 -8.34
N ALA A 99 -0.67 -11.57 -8.81
CA ALA A 99 -0.94 -10.31 -9.53
C ALA A 99 -0.67 -9.09 -8.66
N LEU A 100 -1.09 -9.14 -7.39
CA LEU A 100 -0.83 -8.08 -6.42
C LEU A 100 0.66 -7.93 -6.14
N TYR A 101 1.36 -9.05 -5.92
CA TYR A 101 2.80 -9.05 -5.70
C TYR A 101 3.54 -8.43 -6.89
N TYR A 102 3.43 -9.01 -8.08
CA TYR A 102 4.14 -8.53 -9.27
C TYR A 102 3.72 -7.12 -9.71
N GLY A 103 2.49 -6.70 -9.41
CA GLY A 103 1.98 -5.39 -9.81
C GLY A 103 2.36 -4.25 -8.86
N TYR A 104 2.45 -4.53 -7.55
CA TYR A 104 2.37 -3.49 -6.52
C TYR A 104 3.44 -3.58 -5.43
N HIS A 105 4.43 -4.47 -5.55
CA HIS A 105 5.50 -4.61 -4.55
C HIS A 105 6.47 -3.40 -4.49
N ALA A 106 6.49 -2.55 -5.51
CA ALA A 106 7.49 -1.48 -5.70
C ALA A 106 7.69 -0.54 -4.49
N PRO A 107 6.64 -0.05 -3.80
CA PRO A 107 6.84 0.84 -2.66
C PRO A 107 7.60 0.17 -1.53
N MET A 108 7.22 -1.06 -1.16
CA MET A 108 7.90 -1.81 -0.10
C MET A 108 9.37 -2.06 -0.44
N ASP A 109 9.63 -2.57 -1.64
CA ASP A 109 11.00 -2.85 -2.10
C ASP A 109 11.87 -1.60 -2.14
N LEU A 110 11.32 -0.46 -2.58
CA LEU A 110 12.04 0.81 -2.63
C LEU A 110 12.46 1.27 -1.24
N TYR A 111 11.57 1.21 -0.24
CA TYR A 111 11.91 1.64 1.12
C TYR A 111 12.87 0.67 1.83
N ILE A 112 12.77 -0.64 1.56
CA ILE A 112 13.74 -1.63 2.06
C ILE A 112 15.12 -1.36 1.46
N GLU A 113 15.20 -1.14 0.14
CA GLU A 113 16.46 -0.86 -0.55
C GLU A 113 17.06 0.50 -0.14
N LEU A 114 16.21 1.51 0.11
CA LEU A 114 16.60 2.78 0.72
C LEU A 114 17.31 2.54 2.06
N ASN A 115 16.76 1.67 2.91
CA ASN A 115 17.34 1.34 4.21
C ASN A 115 18.73 0.68 4.05
N HIS A 116 18.86 -0.29 3.13
CA HIS A 116 20.14 -0.94 2.83
C HIS A 116 21.21 0.02 2.30
N MET A 117 20.83 1.01 1.50
CA MET A 117 21.75 2.00 0.94
C MET A 117 21.97 3.24 1.80
N SER A 118 21.30 3.32 2.95
CA SER A 118 21.24 4.52 3.80
C SER A 118 22.62 5.06 4.17
N SER A 119 23.56 4.21 4.56
CA SER A 119 24.91 4.62 4.93
C SER A 119 25.61 5.41 3.81
N LYS A 120 25.50 4.96 2.55
CA LYS A 120 26.04 5.65 1.38
C LYS A 120 25.28 6.95 1.07
N LEU A 121 23.96 6.94 1.26
CA LEU A 121 23.10 8.12 1.04
C LEU A 121 23.33 9.21 2.09
N GLU A 122 23.70 8.83 3.30
CA GLU A 122 23.94 9.72 4.45
C GLU A 122 25.34 10.34 4.44
N GLN A 123 26.38 9.65 3.94
CA GLN A 123 27.77 10.13 3.85
C GLN A 123 27.95 11.61 3.41
N PRO A 124 27.19 12.14 2.42
CA PRO A 124 27.33 13.52 1.95
C PRO A 124 26.77 14.59 2.91
N PHE A 125 26.03 14.16 3.94
CA PHE A 125 25.37 15.02 4.91
C PHE A 125 26.12 15.03 6.25
N PRO A 126 26.19 16.18 6.94
CA PRO A 126 26.70 16.23 8.31
C PRO A 126 25.87 15.32 9.24
N PRO A 127 26.48 14.75 10.29
CA PRO A 127 25.82 13.79 11.18
C PRO A 127 24.60 14.37 11.90
N ASP A 128 24.55 15.66 12.20
CA ASP A 128 23.44 16.27 12.93
C ASP A 128 22.35 16.87 12.03
N LYS A 129 22.48 16.70 10.71
CA LYS A 129 21.55 17.30 9.76
C LYS A 129 20.32 16.40 9.57
N PRO A 130 19.09 16.89 9.80
CA PRO A 130 17.88 16.16 9.42
C PRO A 130 17.79 16.00 7.89
N ILE A 131 17.35 14.83 7.45
CA ILE A 131 17.21 14.44 6.06
C ILE A 131 15.72 14.39 5.73
N ASN A 132 15.28 15.27 4.82
CA ASN A 132 13.89 15.31 4.40
C ASN A 132 13.64 14.38 3.22
N MET A 133 12.84 13.35 3.43
CA MET A 133 12.31 12.49 2.39
C MET A 133 10.90 12.93 2.04
N CYS A 134 10.74 13.47 0.84
CA CYS A 134 9.47 14.00 0.39
C CYS A 134 8.65 12.97 -0.37
N VAL A 135 7.33 13.04 -0.19
CA VAL A 135 6.33 12.34 -1.00
C VAL A 135 5.27 13.34 -1.46
N GLY A 136 4.78 13.15 -2.68
CA GLY A 136 3.72 13.98 -3.26
C GLY A 136 2.46 13.15 -3.49
N LYS A 137 2.16 12.86 -4.76
CA LYS A 137 0.99 12.07 -5.17
C LYS A 137 0.97 10.64 -4.61
N GLU A 138 2.14 10.09 -4.29
CA GLU A 138 2.30 8.73 -3.77
C GLU A 138 2.23 8.61 -2.23
N TRP A 139 1.80 9.66 -1.52
CA TRP A 139 1.78 9.70 -0.06
C TRP A 139 1.08 8.50 0.60
N TYR A 140 0.00 8.00 -0.01
CA TYR A 140 -0.81 6.90 0.52
C TYR A 140 -0.16 5.52 0.33
N ARG A 141 0.96 5.44 -0.40
CA ARG A 141 1.74 4.20 -0.59
C ARG A 141 2.97 4.13 0.30
N PHE A 142 3.20 5.16 1.12
CA PHE A 142 4.22 5.10 2.16
C PHE A 142 3.80 4.07 3.23
N PRO A 143 4.62 3.03 3.49
CA PRO A 143 4.22 1.93 4.36
C PRO A 143 4.12 2.36 5.82
N CYS A 144 5.23 2.81 6.42
CA CYS A 144 5.29 3.42 7.74
C CYS A 144 6.69 3.96 8.06
N SER A 145 6.80 4.75 9.12
CA SER A 145 8.08 5.34 9.58
C SER A 145 9.14 4.32 10.02
N PHE A 146 8.77 3.07 10.29
CA PHE A 146 9.74 2.00 10.60
C PHE A 146 10.66 1.64 9.43
N PHE A 147 10.26 1.98 8.20
CA PHE A 147 11.10 1.76 7.02
C PHE A 147 12.09 2.91 6.77
N LEU A 148 12.05 3.98 7.58
CA LEU A 148 13.04 5.04 7.49
C LEU A 148 14.37 4.57 8.11
N PRO A 149 15.53 4.90 7.51
CA PRO A 149 16.79 4.32 7.95
C PRO A 149 17.28 4.71 9.35
N SER A 150 17.01 5.93 9.78
CA SER A 150 17.44 6.45 11.07
C SER A 150 16.49 7.55 11.56
N GLU A 151 16.60 7.93 12.84
CA GLU A 151 15.79 8.99 13.45
C GLU A 151 16.00 10.37 12.80
N ARG A 152 17.04 10.52 11.98
CA ARG A 152 17.33 11.75 11.23
C ARG A 152 16.48 11.88 9.96
N TRP A 153 15.81 10.81 9.53
CA TRP A 153 14.96 10.84 8.34
C TRP A 153 13.55 11.24 8.69
N TYR A 154 13.06 12.28 8.04
CA TYR A 154 11.71 12.77 8.23
C TYR A 154 10.93 12.66 6.94
N LEU A 155 9.78 11.98 7.01
CA LEU A 155 8.79 12.02 5.94
C LEU A 155 8.18 13.42 5.90
N GLN A 156 8.18 14.01 4.71
CA GLN A 156 7.61 15.32 4.46
C GLN A 156 6.70 15.28 3.23
N TYR A 157 5.71 16.16 3.18
CA TYR A 157 4.79 16.23 2.05
C TYR A 157 5.11 17.42 1.17
N ILE A 158 5.13 17.20 -0.14
CA ILE A 158 5.07 18.28 -1.12
C ILE A 158 3.64 18.40 -1.65
N ARG A 159 3.26 19.59 -2.10
CA ARG A 159 1.95 19.80 -2.69
C ARG A 159 1.81 18.96 -3.97
N SER A 160 0.73 18.20 -4.08
CA SER A 160 0.32 17.41 -5.25
C SER A 160 -1.09 17.84 -5.67
N GLU A 161 -1.77 17.16 -6.60
CA GLU A 161 -3.16 17.47 -6.95
C GLU A 161 -4.17 17.01 -5.90
N PHE A 162 -3.73 16.26 -4.89
CA PHE A 162 -4.56 15.89 -3.76
C PHE A 162 -4.95 17.12 -2.93
N ARG A 163 -6.24 17.28 -2.66
CA ARG A 163 -6.84 18.41 -1.90
C ARG A 163 -7.51 17.97 -0.59
N GLY A 164 -7.18 16.78 -0.10
CA GLY A 164 -7.64 16.30 1.20
C GLY A 164 -6.64 16.59 2.32
N GLN A 165 -7.02 16.27 3.56
CA GLN A 165 -6.13 16.39 4.71
C GLN A 165 -5.07 15.28 4.69
N LEU A 166 -3.79 15.67 4.84
CA LEU A 166 -2.69 14.73 4.96
C LEU A 166 -2.36 14.40 6.43
N PRO A 167 -1.82 13.19 6.71
CA PRO A 167 -1.42 12.80 8.05
C PRO A 167 -0.39 13.77 8.66
N LYS A 168 -0.50 14.01 9.97
CA LYS A 168 0.50 14.75 10.75
C LYS A 168 1.37 13.78 11.52
N ALA A 169 2.66 14.09 11.66
CA ALA A 169 3.53 13.40 12.59
C ALA A 169 3.02 13.56 14.04
N TYR A 170 3.20 12.50 14.84
CA TYR A 170 3.00 12.58 16.28
C TYR A 170 3.98 13.57 16.92
N GLY A 171 3.62 14.08 18.10
CA GLY A 171 4.53 14.89 18.91
C GLY A 171 5.73 14.07 19.40
N GLU A 172 6.70 14.75 19.99
CA GLU A 172 7.85 14.10 20.63
C GLU A 172 7.57 13.80 22.11
N GLY A 173 8.20 12.77 22.67
CA GLY A 173 8.13 12.40 24.08
C GLY A 173 7.03 11.40 24.47
N ALA A 174 6.99 11.02 25.75
CA ALA A 174 6.13 9.94 26.25
C ALA A 174 4.61 10.20 26.12
N ASN A 175 4.20 11.47 26.09
CA ASN A 175 2.79 11.86 25.95
C ASN A 175 2.36 12.10 24.49
N ALA A 176 3.23 11.86 23.53
CA ALA A 176 3.01 12.14 22.11
C ALA A 176 1.66 11.65 21.55
N THR A 177 1.22 10.46 21.97
CA THR A 177 -0.01 9.81 21.50
C THR A 177 -1.28 10.38 22.13
N LYS A 178 -1.17 11.17 23.20
CA LYS A 178 -2.29 11.83 23.90
C LYS A 178 -2.49 13.29 23.45
N ILE A 179 -1.51 13.86 22.74
CA ILE A 179 -1.56 15.24 22.29
C ILE A 179 -2.48 15.33 21.08
N ILE A 180 -3.48 16.21 21.15
CA ILE A 180 -4.37 16.50 20.02
C ILE A 180 -3.56 17.28 18.97
N PRO A 181 -3.38 16.74 17.74
CA PRO A 181 -2.61 17.42 16.71
C PRO A 181 -3.28 18.73 16.28
N THR A 182 -2.53 19.84 16.24
CA THR A 182 -3.05 21.11 15.72
C THR A 182 -3.31 21.04 14.20
N HIS A 183 -4.23 21.87 13.73
CA HIS A 183 -4.61 22.00 12.31
C HIS A 183 -5.18 20.70 11.74
N MET A 184 -6.07 20.05 12.49
CA MET A 184 -6.88 18.92 12.03
C MET A 184 -8.32 19.41 11.81
N ASN A 185 -9.02 18.85 10.83
CA ASN A 185 -10.43 19.19 10.57
C ASN A 185 -11.25 17.94 10.30
N ASP A 186 -12.52 17.96 10.70
CA ASP A 186 -13.41 16.79 10.61
C ASP A 186 -14.04 16.58 9.22
N MET A 187 -13.66 17.40 8.24
CA MET A 187 -14.23 17.42 6.88
C MET A 187 -13.23 16.94 5.81
N ASN A 188 -12.04 16.48 6.22
CA ASN A 188 -10.95 16.07 5.33
C ASN A 188 -10.58 17.15 4.28
N ILE A 189 -10.66 18.42 4.66
CA ILE A 189 -10.29 19.57 3.80
C ILE A 189 -8.77 19.72 3.77
N GLU A 190 -8.22 20.16 2.62
CA GLU A 190 -6.80 20.49 2.44
C GLU A 190 -6.28 21.34 3.61
N GLU A 191 -5.15 20.92 4.18
CA GLU A 191 -4.45 21.67 5.22
C GLU A 191 -3.06 22.09 4.70
N PRO A 192 -2.91 23.33 4.20
CA PRO A 192 -1.68 23.77 3.55
C PRO A 192 -0.43 23.75 4.43
N THR A 193 -0.60 23.81 5.76
CA THR A 193 0.54 23.74 6.71
C THR A 193 1.25 22.39 6.71
N ARG A 194 0.67 21.35 6.08
CA ARG A 194 1.29 20.03 5.93
C ARG A 194 2.40 20.00 4.88
N TYR A 195 2.45 20.98 3.99
CA TYR A 195 3.39 20.98 2.88
C TYR A 195 4.70 21.69 3.22
N ILE A 196 5.80 21.17 2.69
CA ILE A 196 7.08 21.87 2.62
C ILE A 196 7.42 22.23 1.18
N SER A 197 8.24 23.26 1.00
CA SER A 197 8.79 23.59 -0.32
C SER A 197 9.67 22.45 -0.82
N ILE A 198 9.50 22.09 -2.09
CA ILE A 198 10.32 21.09 -2.78
C ILE A 198 11.83 21.35 -2.69
N THR A 199 12.24 22.60 -2.52
CA THR A 199 13.66 22.99 -2.36
C THR A 199 14.27 22.46 -1.06
N LYS A 200 13.44 22.18 -0.04
CA LYS A 200 13.86 21.64 1.26
C LYS A 200 14.04 20.12 1.22
N CYS A 201 13.49 19.42 0.23
CA CYS A 201 13.63 17.98 0.04
C CYS A 201 15.08 17.59 -0.26
N ASP A 202 15.58 16.56 0.43
CA ASP A 202 16.86 15.91 0.11
C ASP A 202 16.63 14.72 -0.81
N PHE A 203 15.58 13.96 -0.53
CA PHE A 203 15.09 12.85 -1.35
C PHE A 203 13.63 13.05 -1.72
N LEU A 204 13.20 12.48 -2.84
CA LEU A 204 11.82 12.50 -3.30
C LEU A 204 11.45 11.12 -3.82
N VAL A 205 10.35 10.58 -3.31
CA VAL A 205 9.74 9.35 -3.84
C VAL A 205 8.56 9.75 -4.72
N ASP A 206 8.54 9.24 -5.95
CA ASP A 206 7.51 9.56 -6.93
C ASP A 206 7.22 8.38 -7.87
N LEU A 207 6.08 8.43 -8.54
CA LEU A 207 5.72 7.54 -9.63
C LEU A 207 5.86 8.27 -10.96
N GLU A 208 6.70 7.76 -11.86
CA GLU A 208 6.91 8.33 -13.19
C GLU A 208 5.66 8.16 -14.06
N THR A 209 4.83 9.19 -14.11
CA THR A 209 3.63 9.28 -14.94
C THR A 209 3.93 10.05 -16.23
N GLU A 210 3.18 9.74 -17.28
CA GLU A 210 3.23 10.50 -18.55
C GLU A 210 2.44 11.81 -18.47
N THR A 211 1.39 11.83 -17.63
CA THR A 211 0.61 13.03 -17.33
C THR A 211 1.40 13.93 -16.39
N GLU A 212 1.54 15.19 -16.80
CA GLU A 212 2.20 16.24 -16.02
C GLU A 212 1.18 17.33 -15.70
N THR A 213 1.11 17.73 -14.44
CA THR A 213 0.36 18.91 -14.00
C THR A 213 1.30 19.93 -13.38
N GLU A 214 0.79 21.09 -13.00
CA GLU A 214 1.57 22.12 -12.30
C GLU A 214 2.17 21.57 -10.99
N TRP A 215 1.39 20.80 -10.22
CA TRP A 215 1.80 20.27 -8.92
C TRP A 215 2.37 18.85 -8.98
N GLU A 216 2.19 18.14 -10.09
CA GLU A 216 2.73 16.79 -10.33
C GLU A 216 3.53 16.72 -11.63
N PRO A 217 4.64 17.49 -11.76
CA PRO A 217 5.51 17.40 -12.92
C PRO A 217 6.31 16.11 -12.92
N ASN A 218 6.81 15.70 -14.08
CA ASN A 218 7.71 14.55 -14.16
C ASN A 218 9.10 14.93 -13.63
N PHE A 219 9.40 14.56 -12.39
CA PHE A 219 10.67 14.89 -11.74
C PHE A 219 11.88 14.16 -12.33
N VAL A 220 11.68 12.98 -12.94
CA VAL A 220 12.74 12.20 -13.60
C VAL A 220 13.32 12.97 -14.80
N LYS A 221 12.48 13.68 -15.56
CA LYS A 221 12.93 14.52 -16.69
C LYS A 221 13.77 15.74 -16.24
N ARG A 222 13.68 16.16 -14.97
CA ARG A 222 14.40 17.32 -14.43
C ARG A 222 15.81 16.96 -13.94
N THR A 223 16.64 16.47 -14.85
CA THR A 223 18.00 15.96 -14.59
C THR A 223 18.98 16.99 -14.00
N LYS A 224 18.70 18.30 -14.12
CA LYS A 224 19.47 19.36 -13.47
C LYS A 224 19.26 19.41 -11.95
N ASP A 225 18.07 19.00 -11.51
CA ASP A 225 17.61 19.11 -10.13
C ASP A 225 17.67 17.79 -9.38
N TRP A 226 17.47 16.68 -10.10
CA TRP A 226 17.27 15.35 -9.52
C TRP A 226 18.16 14.29 -10.19
N GLU A 227 18.68 13.41 -9.36
CA GLU A 227 19.39 12.18 -9.75
C GLU A 227 18.53 10.97 -9.37
N VAL A 228 18.36 10.02 -10.28
CA VAL A 228 17.59 8.78 -10.02
C VAL A 228 18.48 7.80 -9.27
N MET A 229 18.08 7.43 -8.06
CA MET A 229 18.82 6.50 -7.20
C MET A 229 18.32 5.06 -7.29
N ILE A 230 16.99 4.89 -7.24
CA ILE A 230 16.32 3.58 -7.29
C ILE A 230 15.17 3.68 -8.29
N LYS A 231 14.96 2.59 -9.03
CA LYS A 231 13.88 2.44 -9.99
C LYS A 231 13.26 1.05 -9.86
N LYS A 232 11.97 0.98 -9.54
CA LYS A 232 11.21 -0.27 -9.42
C LYS A 232 9.99 -0.25 -10.35
N PRO A 233 9.67 -1.37 -11.01
CA PRO A 233 8.47 -1.45 -11.85
C PRO A 233 7.22 -1.38 -10.97
N PHE A 234 6.24 -0.60 -11.40
CA PHE A 234 4.94 -0.48 -10.72
C PHE A 234 3.82 -0.49 -11.75
N LEU A 235 2.78 -1.28 -11.53
CA LEU A 235 1.74 -1.51 -12.52
C LEU A 235 0.91 -0.24 -12.81
N ASP A 236 0.80 0.11 -14.10
CA ASP A 236 -0.12 1.14 -14.57
C ASP A 236 -1.55 0.60 -14.56
N ALA A 237 -2.36 1.13 -13.66
CA ALA A 237 -3.75 0.76 -13.51
C ALA A 237 -4.60 1.09 -14.75
N GLU A 238 -4.36 2.24 -15.39
CA GLU A 238 -5.22 2.79 -16.41
C GLU A 238 -4.93 2.15 -17.77
N LYS A 239 -3.65 1.89 -18.05
CA LYS A 239 -3.20 1.31 -19.32
C LYS A 239 -3.20 -0.22 -19.35
N SER A 240 -3.40 -0.88 -18.20
CA SER A 240 -3.41 -2.34 -18.12
C SER A 240 -4.82 -2.93 -18.23
N HIS A 241 -4.92 -4.10 -18.87
CA HIS A 241 -6.19 -4.81 -18.98
C HIS A 241 -6.74 -5.23 -17.61
N ARG A 242 -8.04 -5.01 -17.38
CA ARG A 242 -8.71 -5.22 -16.08
C ARG A 242 -8.54 -6.65 -15.53
N LEU A 243 -8.69 -7.67 -16.38
CA LEU A 243 -8.58 -9.07 -15.94
C LEU A 243 -7.14 -9.48 -15.63
N PHE A 244 -6.18 -9.10 -16.48
CA PHE A 244 -4.78 -9.52 -16.34
C PHE A 244 -4.03 -8.78 -15.23
N ARG A 245 -4.56 -7.63 -14.81
CA ARG A 245 -4.17 -6.93 -13.58
C ARG A 245 -4.82 -7.52 -12.33
N ALA A 246 -6.05 -8.05 -12.44
CA ALA A 246 -6.75 -8.64 -11.31
C ALA A 246 -6.29 -10.07 -10.97
N PHE A 247 -5.92 -10.84 -12.00
CA PHE A 247 -5.48 -12.23 -11.93
C PHE A 247 -4.24 -12.43 -12.81
N TYR A 248 -3.20 -13.01 -12.22
CA TYR A 248 -1.96 -13.32 -12.92
C TYR A 248 -2.10 -14.64 -13.69
N VAL A 249 -1.86 -14.57 -15.00
CA VAL A 249 -1.77 -15.73 -15.88
C VAL A 249 -0.32 -15.79 -16.38
N PRO A 250 0.45 -16.83 -16.00
CA PRO A 250 1.84 -16.99 -16.44
C PRO A 250 1.98 -16.83 -17.95
N PHE A 251 3.04 -16.13 -18.40
CA PHE A 251 3.38 -15.86 -19.80
C PHE A 251 2.40 -14.98 -20.60
N VAL A 252 1.15 -14.82 -20.15
CA VAL A 252 0.11 -14.06 -20.83
C VAL A 252 -0.02 -12.65 -20.22
N SER A 253 -0.10 -12.54 -18.89
CA SER A 253 -0.38 -11.26 -18.21
C SER A 253 0.58 -10.15 -18.62
N HIS A 254 1.88 -10.43 -18.74
CA HIS A 254 2.90 -9.46 -19.12
C HIS A 254 2.63 -8.78 -20.49
N ARG A 255 1.91 -9.44 -21.42
CA ARG A 255 1.58 -8.85 -22.72
C ARG A 255 0.48 -7.78 -22.63
N TYR A 256 -0.35 -7.87 -21.60
CA TYR A 256 -1.55 -7.03 -21.40
C TYR A 256 -1.44 -6.09 -20.20
N THR A 257 -0.34 -6.14 -19.46
CA THR A 257 -0.02 -5.23 -18.37
C THR A 257 1.09 -4.26 -18.78
N LYS A 258 0.96 -3.02 -18.34
CA LYS A 258 1.93 -1.95 -18.54
C LYS A 258 2.46 -1.51 -17.19
N TYR A 259 3.74 -1.17 -17.14
CA TYR A 259 4.43 -0.79 -15.91
C TYR A 259 5.04 0.60 -16.06
N LEU A 260 4.81 1.40 -15.04
CA LEU A 260 5.48 2.66 -14.77
C LEU A 260 6.67 2.42 -13.84
N ASN A 261 7.39 3.49 -13.55
CA ASN A 261 8.57 3.42 -12.69
C ASN A 261 8.31 4.15 -11.38
N TYR A 262 8.34 3.40 -10.29
CA TYR A 262 8.37 3.94 -8.95
C TYR A 262 9.83 4.27 -8.60
N VAL A 263 10.11 5.53 -8.31
CA VAL A 263 11.48 6.05 -8.27
C VAL A 263 11.81 6.72 -6.94
N LEU A 264 13.07 6.55 -6.54
CA LEU A 264 13.70 7.37 -5.49
C LEU A 264 14.64 8.34 -6.19
N LEU A 265 14.43 9.63 -5.95
CA LEU A 265 15.21 10.72 -6.51
C LEU A 265 16.02 11.40 -5.39
N ARG A 266 17.22 11.83 -5.73
CA ARG A 266 18.10 12.62 -4.87
C ARG A 266 18.27 14.03 -5.41
N SER A 267 18.20 15.02 -4.53
CA SER A 267 18.34 16.43 -4.91
C SER A 267 19.80 16.79 -5.21
N LEU A 268 20.05 17.31 -6.42
CA LEU A 268 21.35 17.82 -6.87
C LEU A 268 21.58 19.30 -6.52
N ARG A 269 20.51 20.03 -6.19
CA ARG A 269 20.57 21.47 -5.91
C ARG A 269 21.49 21.79 -4.73
N LYS A 270 21.48 20.93 -3.70
CA LYS A 270 22.29 21.11 -2.48
C LYS A 270 23.77 20.74 -2.69
N THR A 271 24.06 19.79 -3.57
CA THR A 271 25.43 19.39 -3.95
C THR A 271 26.07 20.44 -4.87
N ASN A 272 25.33 20.95 -5.85
CA ASN A 272 25.81 21.99 -6.76
C ASN A 272 26.07 23.33 -6.05
N GLY A 273 25.25 23.69 -5.06
CA GLY A 273 25.47 24.89 -4.23
C GLY A 273 26.78 24.81 -3.40
N LYS A 274 27.13 23.62 -2.89
CA LYS A 274 28.41 23.39 -2.18
C LYS A 274 29.60 23.44 -3.14
N ALA A 275 29.49 22.86 -4.35
CA ALA A 275 30.54 22.94 -5.37
C ALA A 275 30.80 24.37 -5.84
N LYS A 276 29.73 25.18 -5.97
CA LYS A 276 29.83 26.60 -6.35
C LYS A 276 30.44 27.46 -5.24
N LYS A 277 30.00 27.29 -3.98
CA LYS A 277 30.61 27.95 -2.80
C LYS A 277 32.07 27.52 -2.57
N GLY A 278 32.42 26.27 -2.86
CA GLY A 278 33.79 25.78 -2.78
C GLY A 278 34.72 26.37 -3.86
N LYS A 279 34.19 26.63 -5.07
CA LYS A 279 34.89 27.37 -6.12
C LYS A 279 35.05 28.85 -5.78
N GLU A 280 34.01 29.52 -5.30
CA GLU A 280 34.08 30.92 -4.87
C GLU A 280 35.07 31.10 -3.71
N LYS A 281 35.05 30.23 -2.69
CA LYS A 281 36.06 30.28 -1.60
C LYS A 281 37.48 30.05 -2.09
N LYS A 282 37.71 29.13 -3.04
CA LYS A 282 39.05 28.91 -3.64
C LYS A 282 39.51 30.09 -4.52
N GLN A 283 38.57 30.85 -5.08
CA GLN A 283 38.88 32.00 -5.93
C GLN A 283 39.21 33.23 -5.07
N VAL A 284 38.45 33.46 -3.99
CA VAL A 284 38.75 34.51 -2.99
C VAL A 284 40.10 34.27 -2.30
N VAL A 285 40.41 33.03 -1.90
CA VAL A 285 41.71 32.71 -1.27
C VAL A 285 42.90 32.86 -2.25
N ARG A 286 42.68 32.75 -3.56
CA ARG A 286 43.74 32.96 -4.58
C ARG A 286 43.96 34.43 -4.93
N GLU A 287 43.00 35.31 -4.68
CA GLU A 287 43.15 36.75 -4.90
C GLU A 287 43.87 37.45 -3.74
N ASP A 288 43.86 36.86 -2.53
CA ASP A 288 44.49 37.40 -1.32
C ASP A 288 45.93 36.91 -1.06
N GLU A 289 46.53 36.10 -1.95
CA GLU A 289 47.98 35.79 -1.86
C GLU A 289 48.81 36.96 -2.45
N PRO A 290 49.54 37.73 -1.63
CA PRO A 290 50.40 38.78 -2.16
C PRO A 290 51.54 38.14 -2.95
N LYS A 291 51.68 38.55 -4.22
CA LYS A 291 52.88 38.26 -5.01
C LYS A 291 54.08 38.91 -4.32
N ILE A 292 54.81 38.11 -3.55
CA ILE A 292 56.14 38.47 -3.07
C ILE A 292 57.05 38.51 -4.31
N LYS A 293 57.71 39.65 -4.47
CA LYS A 293 58.61 40.01 -5.58
C LYS A 293 59.74 39.01 -5.78
#